data_AF-A0A838L7W7-F1
#
_entry.id   AF-A0A838L7W7-F1
#
_cell.length_a   1.000
_cell.length_b   1.000
_cell.length_c   1.000
_cell.angle_alpha   90.00
_cell.angle_beta   90.00
_cell.angle_gamma   90.00
#
_symmetry.space_group_name_H-M   'P 1'
#
loop_
_entity.id
_entity.type
_entity.pdbx_description
1 polymer ?
#
loop_
_entity_poly.entity_id
_entity_poly.type
_entity_poly.pdbx_seq_one_letter_code
_entity_poly.pdbx_strand_id
1 'polypeptide(L)'
;MTQTHLAREVGVSARWLREVEGGNPASKLDDHLRCSRYLRLPTGHILIPLMFLGHEMAFPQQLAFGDFADLERRCIDLIAERNISQITRQLTPHWWPKSDAA
;
A
#
# COMPACT_ATOMS: atom_id res chain seq x y z
N MET A 1 -2.39 -12.33 20.06
CA MET A 1 -2.67 -13.19 18.89
C MET A 1 -1.49 -14.13 18.69
N THR A 2 -1.71 -15.42 18.41
CA THR A 2 -0.63 -16.40 18.19
C THR A 2 -0.46 -16.71 16.71
N GLN A 3 0.71 -17.21 16.31
CA GLN A 3 0.98 -17.59 14.92
C GLN A 3 0.02 -18.69 14.41
N THR A 4 -0.29 -19.68 15.26
CA THR A 4 -1.27 -20.73 14.93
C THR A 4 -2.69 -20.18 14.76
N HIS A 5 -3.07 -19.19 15.57
CA HIS A 5 -4.35 -18.50 15.43
C HIS A 5 -4.40 -17.75 14.10
N LEU A 6 -3.39 -16.94 13.79
CA LEU A 6 -3.32 -16.20 12.53
C LEU A 6 -3.36 -17.13 11.32
N ALA A 7 -2.59 -18.22 11.35
CA ALA A 7 -2.56 -19.21 10.28
C ALA A 7 -3.95 -19.81 10.01
N ARG A 8 -4.68 -20.19 11.07
CA ARG A 8 -6.05 -20.71 10.96
C ARG A 8 -6.98 -19.72 10.25
N GLU A 9 -6.86 -18.46 10.59
CA GLU A 9 -7.79 -17.42 10.14
C GLU A 9 -7.50 -16.94 8.71
N VAL A 10 -6.23 -16.98 8.30
CA VAL A 10 -5.81 -16.74 6.92
C VAL A 10 -5.99 -18.01 6.04
N GLY A 11 -6.35 -19.15 6.64
CA GLY A 11 -6.62 -20.40 5.93
C GLY A 11 -5.35 -21.15 5.49
N VAL A 12 -4.25 -21.00 6.23
CA VAL A 12 -2.92 -21.52 5.90
C VAL A 12 -2.31 -22.29 7.07
N SER A 13 -1.21 -23.01 6.83
CA SER A 13 -0.50 -23.72 7.91
C SER A 13 0.42 -22.76 8.68
N ALA A 14 0.65 -23.02 9.97
CA ALA A 14 1.61 -22.24 10.76
C ALA A 14 3.05 -22.34 10.22
N ARG A 15 3.39 -23.45 9.53
CA ARG A 15 4.66 -23.59 8.81
C ARG A 15 4.75 -22.58 7.66
N TRP A 16 3.70 -22.51 6.85
CA TRP A 16 3.65 -21.59 5.72
C TRP A 16 3.73 -20.13 6.19
N LEU A 17 3.08 -19.78 7.30
CA LEU A 17 3.17 -18.44 7.87
C LEU A 17 4.61 -18.08 8.31
N ARG A 18 5.38 -19.04 8.84
CA ARG A 18 6.82 -18.85 9.10
C ARG A 18 7.64 -18.67 7.83
N GLU A 19 7.28 -19.35 6.75
CA GLU A 19 7.95 -19.19 5.46
C GLU A 19 7.72 -17.78 4.90
N VAL A 20 6.51 -17.24 5.03
CA VAL A 20 6.18 -15.84 4.69
C VAL A 20 6.98 -14.87 5.56
N GLU A 21 7.00 -15.04 6.88
CA GLU A 21 7.77 -14.18 7.80
C GLU A 21 9.29 -14.26 7.57
N GLY A 22 9.80 -15.45 7.24
CA GLY A 22 11.22 -15.69 6.96
C GLY A 22 11.68 -15.21 5.59
N GLY A 23 10.78 -14.64 4.77
CA GLY A 23 11.11 -14.16 3.43
C GLY A 23 11.38 -15.29 2.42
N ASN A 24 10.68 -16.42 2.54
CA ASN A 24 10.79 -17.51 1.56
C ASN A 24 10.40 -16.96 0.17
N PRO A 25 11.30 -17.03 -0.84
CA PRO A 25 11.03 -16.48 -2.18
C PRO A 25 9.87 -17.16 -2.92
N ALA A 26 9.41 -18.33 -2.47
CA ALA A 26 8.21 -18.98 -3.00
C ALA A 26 6.89 -18.38 -2.46
N SER A 27 6.94 -17.57 -1.39
CA SER A 27 5.77 -16.87 -0.86
C SER A 27 5.33 -15.79 -1.85
N LYS A 28 4.03 -15.71 -2.14
CA LYS A 28 3.52 -14.75 -3.12
C LYS A 28 3.24 -13.41 -2.46
N LEU A 29 3.27 -12.32 -3.23
CA LEU A 29 2.87 -11.00 -2.75
C LEU A 29 1.48 -11.00 -2.10
N ASP A 30 0.51 -11.69 -2.72
CA ASP A 30 -0.85 -11.84 -2.22
C ASP A 30 -0.93 -12.44 -0.81
N ASP A 31 0.03 -13.29 -0.46
CA ASP A 31 0.10 -13.95 0.84
C ASP A 31 0.45 -12.95 1.94
N HIS A 32 1.42 -12.07 1.66
CA HIS A 32 1.78 -10.97 2.54
C HIS A 32 0.62 -9.97 2.70
N LEU A 33 -0.10 -9.67 1.61
CA LEU A 33 -1.26 -8.76 1.63
C LEU A 33 -2.46 -9.33 2.41
N ARG A 34 -2.71 -10.64 2.31
CA ARG A 34 -3.76 -11.30 3.11
C ARG A 34 -3.43 -11.26 4.60
N CYS A 35 -2.18 -11.55 4.95
CA CYS A 35 -1.72 -11.50 6.34
C CYS A 35 -1.81 -10.07 6.90
N SER A 36 -1.34 -9.05 6.17
CA SER A 36 -1.40 -7.66 6.63
C SER A 36 -2.85 -7.20 6.83
N ARG A 37 -3.76 -7.55 5.91
CA ARG A 37 -5.20 -7.25 6.04
C ARG A 37 -5.80 -7.87 7.30
N TYR A 38 -5.53 -9.15 7.57
CA TYR A 38 -6.07 -9.81 8.76
C TYR A 38 -5.52 -9.19 10.04
N LEU A 39 -4.23 -8.87 10.05
CA LEU A 39 -3.54 -8.22 11.17
C LEU A 39 -3.91 -6.74 11.34
N ARG A 40 -4.68 -6.17 10.40
CA ARG A 40 -5.00 -4.73 10.31
C ARG A 40 -3.73 -3.86 10.30
N LEU A 41 -2.67 -4.39 9.68
CA LEU A 41 -1.43 -3.66 9.45
C LEU A 41 -1.56 -2.84 8.17
N PRO A 42 -0.96 -1.63 8.12
CA PRO A 42 -0.80 -0.89 6.89
C PRO A 42 -0.15 -1.76 5.81
N THR A 43 -0.76 -1.85 4.64
CA THR A 43 -0.17 -2.48 3.45
C THR A 43 1.06 -1.73 2.93
N GLY A 44 1.25 -0.47 3.35
CA GLY A 44 2.36 0.39 3.02
C GLY A 44 3.72 -0.19 3.38
N HIS A 45 3.80 -1.01 4.43
CA HIS A 45 5.02 -1.75 4.79
C HIS A 45 5.51 -2.69 3.67
N ILE A 46 4.62 -3.11 2.77
CA ILE A 46 4.94 -3.94 1.61
C ILE A 46 5.01 -3.09 0.35
N LEU A 47 3.97 -2.27 0.11
CA LEU A 47 3.81 -1.55 -1.16
C LEU A 47 4.83 -0.43 -1.36
N ILE A 48 5.19 0.32 -0.32
CA ILE A 48 6.11 1.46 -0.46
C ILE A 48 7.53 0.98 -0.80
N PRO A 49 8.13 -0.01 -0.10
CA PRO A 49 9.41 -0.58 -0.53
C PRO A 49 9.38 -1.09 -1.98
N LEU A 50 8.27 -1.72 -2.40
CA LEU A 50 8.08 -2.16 -3.79
C LEU A 50 8.05 -0.98 -4.78
N MET A 51 7.40 0.14 -4.43
CA MET A 51 7.43 1.34 -5.26
C MET A 51 8.86 1.87 -5.43
N PHE A 52 9.65 1.93 -4.35
CA PHE A 52 11.05 2.35 -4.41
C PHE A 52 11.86 1.41 -5.30
N LEU A 53 11.72 0.11 -5.10
CA LEU A 53 12.39 -0.91 -5.92
C LEU A 53 12.03 -0.77 -7.41
N GLY A 54 10.75 -0.56 -7.72
CA GLY A 54 10.27 -0.38 -9.10
C GLY A 54 10.80 0.88 -9.80
N HIS A 55 11.32 1.84 -9.04
CA HIS A 55 11.95 3.07 -9.54
C HIS A 55 13.48 3.04 -9.39
N GLU A 56 14.08 1.88 -9.09
CA GLU A 56 15.53 1.73 -8.84
C GLU A 56 16.04 2.63 -7.70
N MET A 57 15.17 2.97 -6.75
CA MET A 57 15.49 3.78 -5.59
C MET A 57 15.76 2.92 -4.37
N ALA A 58 16.76 3.29 -3.58
CA ALA A 58 17.02 2.64 -2.30
C ALA A 58 15.92 3.00 -1.29
N PHE A 59 15.24 2.00 -0.75
CA PHE A 59 14.28 2.22 0.34
C PHE A 59 15.02 2.45 1.67
N PRO A 60 14.83 3.59 2.35
CA PRO A 60 15.49 3.85 3.63
C PRO A 60 14.98 2.91 4.72
N GLN A 61 15.86 2.07 5.27
CA GLN A 61 15.49 1.09 6.31
C GLN A 61 14.91 1.75 7.58
N GLN A 62 15.29 3.00 7.86
CA GLN A 62 14.75 3.78 8.98
C GLN A 62 13.24 4.01 8.83
N LEU A 63 12.74 4.10 7.60
CA LEU A 63 11.31 4.22 7.33
C LEU A 63 10.57 2.91 7.52
N ALA A 64 11.25 1.75 7.50
CA ALA A 64 10.61 0.44 7.66
C ALA A 64 9.89 0.27 9.02
N PHE A 65 10.38 0.98 10.05
CA PHE A 65 9.86 0.96 11.41
C PHE A 65 8.86 2.08 11.73
N GLY A 66 8.58 2.97 10.77
CA GLY A 66 7.66 4.09 10.95
C GLY A 66 6.19 3.68 11.04
N ASP A 67 5.32 4.62 11.43
CA ASP A 67 3.87 4.45 11.30
C ASP A 67 3.45 4.70 9.84
N PHE A 68 3.15 3.61 9.13
CA PHE A 68 2.71 3.69 7.73
C PHE A 68 1.23 4.06 7.59
N ALA A 69 0.43 4.07 8.66
CA ALA A 69 -1.00 4.37 8.54
C ALA A 69 -1.24 5.83 8.14
N ASP A 70 -0.47 6.77 8.71
CA ASP A 70 -0.55 8.17 8.30
C ASP A 70 -0.02 8.39 6.87
N LEU A 71 1.07 7.72 6.54
CA LEU A 71 1.68 7.79 5.21
C LEU A 71 0.74 7.23 4.14
N GLU A 72 0.08 6.10 4.39
CA GLU A 72 -0.95 5.54 3.50
C GLU A 72 -2.08 6.53 3.25
N ARG A 73 -2.61 7.19 4.29
CA ARG A 73 -3.66 8.21 4.13
C ARG A 73 -3.20 9.37 3.25
N ARG A 74 -2.00 9.90 3.50
CA ARG A 74 -1.42 10.97 2.67
C ARG A 74 -1.22 10.54 1.22
N CYS A 75 -0.82 9.30 0.98
CA CYS A 75 -0.71 8.75 -0.36
C CYS A 75 -2.08 8.66 -1.05
N ILE A 76 -3.12 8.21 -0.34
CA ILE A 76 -4.50 8.15 -0.86
C ILE A 76 -4.97 9.55 -1.24
N ASP A 77 -4.78 10.53 -0.36
CA ASP A 77 -5.19 11.92 -0.59
C ASP A 77 -4.48 12.50 -1.83
N LEU A 78 -3.16 12.30 -1.95
CA LEU A 78 -2.37 12.75 -3.09
C LEU A 78 -2.83 12.10 -4.41
N ILE A 79 -3.10 10.80 -4.39
CA ILE A 79 -3.60 10.07 -5.57
C ILE A 79 -4.99 10.59 -5.95
N ALA A 80 -5.88 10.79 -4.97
CA ALA A 80 -7.22 11.30 -5.21
C ALA A 80 -7.18 12.72 -5.80
N GLU A 81 -6.42 13.63 -5.20
CA GLU A 81 -6.25 15.01 -5.67
C GLU A 81 -5.70 15.07 -7.10
N ARG A 82 -4.68 14.25 -7.39
CA ARG A 82 -4.11 14.14 -8.74
C ARG A 82 -5.16 13.68 -9.76
N ASN A 83 -5.92 12.63 -9.44
CA ASN A 83 -6.91 12.08 -10.35
C ASN A 83 -8.08 13.05 -10.56
N ILE A 84 -8.58 13.69 -9.50
CA ILE A 84 -9.62 14.73 -9.61
C ILE A 84 -9.13 15.86 -10.51
N SER A 85 -7.92 16.37 -10.27
CA SER A 85 -7.33 17.43 -11.09
C SER A 85 -7.22 17.03 -12.56
N GLN A 86 -6.83 15.79 -12.84
CA GLN A 86 -6.71 15.27 -14.20
C GLN A 86 -8.08 15.13 -14.88
N ILE A 87 -9.06 14.55 -14.18
CA ILE A 87 -10.44 14.40 -14.66
C ILE A 87 -11.05 15.78 -14.95
N THR A 88 -10.92 16.73 -14.03
CA THR A 88 -11.40 18.10 -14.22
C THR A 88 -10.78 18.73 -15.47
N ARG A 89 -9.46 18.57 -15.70
CA ARG A 89 -8.81 19.08 -16.92
C ARG A 89 -9.34 18.44 -18.19
N GLN A 90 -9.58 17.14 -18.19
CA GLN A 90 -10.09 16.41 -19.36
C GLN A 90 -11.56 16.74 -19.65
N LEU A 91 -12.35 16.99 -18.61
CA LEU A 91 -13.78 17.28 -18.71
C LEU A 91 -14.10 18.77 -18.79
N THR A 92 -13.12 19.67 -18.69
CA THR A 92 -13.33 21.11 -18.92
C THR A 92 -13.16 21.40 -20.41
N PRO A 93 -14.24 21.53 -21.19
CA PRO A 93 -14.12 21.90 -22.59
C PRO A 93 -13.50 23.29 -22.74
N HIS A 94 -12.73 23.47 -23.82
CA HIS A 94 -12.03 24.71 -24.18
C HIS A 94 -12.93 25.96 -24.30
N TRP A 95 -14.25 25.76 -24.46
CA TRP A 95 -15.25 26.82 -24.53
C TRP A 95 -15.92 27.13 -23.18
N TRP A 96 -15.62 26.39 -22.11
CA TRP A 96 -16.15 26.67 -20.78
C TRP A 96 -15.47 27.91 -20.20
N PRO A 97 -16.20 28.99 -19.89
CA PRO A 97 -15.59 30.19 -19.32
C PRO A 97 -14.98 29.82 -17.97
N LYS A 98 -13.69 30.12 -17.78
CA LYS A 98 -13.09 30.07 -16.44
C LYS A 98 -13.90 31.05 -15.60
N SER A 99 -14.62 30.55 -14.60
CA SER A 99 -15.25 31.44 -13.64
C SER A 99 -14.13 32.20 -12.97
N ASP A 100 -13.95 33.47 -13.34
CA ASP A 100 -13.12 34.40 -12.62
C ASP A 100 -13.71 34.46 -11.21
N ALA A 101 -13.03 33.78 -10.28
CA ALA A 101 -13.35 33.86 -8.87
C ALA A 101 -13.08 35.30 -8.44
N ALA A 102 -14.16 36.04 -8.19
CA ALA A 102 -14.16 37.33 -7.50
C ALA A 102 -13.67 37.17 -6.05
#